data_AF-A0A0C2BRJ5-F1
#
_entry.id   AF-A0A0C2BRJ5-F1
#
_cell.length_a   1.000
_cell.length_b   1.000
_cell.length_c   1.000
_cell.angle_alpha   90.00
_cell.angle_beta   90.00
_cell.angle_gamma   90.00
#
_symmetry.space_group_name_H-M   'P 1'
#
loop_
_entity.id
_entity.type
_entity.pdbx_description
1 polymer ?
#
loop_
_entity_poly.entity_id
_entity_poly.type
_entity_poly.pdbx_seq_one_letter_code
_entity_poly.pdbx_strand_id
1 'polypeptide(L)'
;MHPGQSLADELEHMRIDSEPVGFAGRQVSCRDDKVAVAGLSDILTLRMSKEGEIVDRMVIKLAELTTTHSNPIVKVIWAPNRPALLAVATMQLVRMYDLMLDADNFVEELVLPVGNVEDIELIHSSANDEMWLMVLSTSGHLYEHKAMVHIT
;
A
#
# COMPACT_ATOMS: atom_id res chain seq x y z
N MET A 1 -1.78 30.00 -17.51
CA MET A 1 -1.33 30.96 -16.47
C MET A 1 -1.75 32.35 -16.90
N HIS A 2 -2.77 32.92 -16.24
CA HIS A 2 -3.04 34.35 -16.37
C HIS A 2 -2.03 35.11 -15.50
N PRO A 3 -1.47 36.25 -15.95
CA PRO A 3 -0.56 37.03 -15.13
C PRO A 3 -1.37 37.67 -14.00
N GLY A 4 -1.13 37.26 -12.75
CA GLY A 4 -1.67 37.94 -11.56
C GLY A 4 -2.48 37.12 -10.56
N GLN A 5 -2.75 35.83 -10.80
CA GLN A 5 -3.33 34.97 -9.76
C GLN A 5 -2.24 34.52 -8.79
N SER A 6 -2.43 34.79 -7.49
CA SER A 6 -1.55 34.26 -6.46
C SER A 6 -1.95 32.81 -6.13
N LEU A 7 -1.00 32.02 -5.62
CA LEU A 7 -1.27 30.66 -5.13
C LEU A 7 -2.36 30.64 -4.06
N ALA A 8 -2.51 31.73 -3.29
CA ALA A 8 -3.56 31.86 -2.29
C ALA A 8 -4.95 31.97 -2.94
N ASP A 9 -5.07 32.70 -4.05
CA ASP A 9 -6.33 32.82 -4.79
C ASP A 9 -6.74 31.47 -5.43
N GLU A 10 -5.77 30.65 -5.85
CA GLU A 10 -6.05 29.29 -6.35
C GLU A 10 -6.52 28.34 -5.23
N LEU A 11 -5.94 28.45 -4.03
CA LEU A 11 -6.34 27.65 -2.87
C LEU A 11 -7.73 28.04 -2.33
N GLU A 12 -8.14 29.31 -2.43
CA GLU A 12 -9.47 29.78 -2.04
C GLU A 12 -10.61 29.18 -2.90
N HIS A 13 -10.32 28.78 -4.13
CA HIS A 13 -11.26 28.11 -5.03
C HIS A 13 -11.19 26.58 -4.96
N MET A 14 -10.31 26.03 -4.12
CA MET A 14 -10.17 24.59 -3.96
C MET A 14 -11.40 24.06 -3.22
N ARG A 15 -12.27 23.35 -3.95
CA ARG A 15 -13.42 22.68 -3.35
C ARG A 15 -12.91 21.57 -2.42
N ILE A 16 -13.05 21.78 -1.11
CA ILE A 16 -12.76 20.76 -0.11
C ILE A 16 -14.01 19.88 0.01
N ASP A 17 -13.93 18.66 -0.52
CA ASP A 17 -14.91 17.61 -0.29
C ASP A 17 -14.35 16.63 0.75
N SER A 18 -15.21 16.07 1.60
CA SER A 18 -14.79 15.15 2.65
C SER A 18 -15.67 13.91 2.65
N GLU A 19 -15.06 12.75 2.39
CA GLU A 19 -15.72 11.45 2.51
C GLU A 19 -15.04 10.65 3.63
N PRO A 20 -15.81 10.01 4.55
CA PRO A 20 -15.22 9.19 5.59
C PRO A 20 -14.59 7.92 4.99
N VAL A 21 -13.35 7.63 5.37
CA VAL A 21 -12.61 6.41 4.98
C VAL A 21 -13.25 5.12 5.53
N GLY A 22 -14.08 5.24 6.58
CA GLY A 22 -14.79 4.11 7.21
C GLY A 22 -14.01 3.43 8.35
N PHE A 23 -12.77 3.83 8.60
CA PHE A 23 -11.95 3.39 9.73
C PHE A 23 -10.95 4.50 10.14
N ALA A 24 -10.31 4.34 11.30
CA ALA A 24 -9.26 5.25 11.75
C ALA A 24 -7.98 5.01 10.94
N GLY A 25 -7.67 5.89 9.98
CA GLY A 25 -6.44 5.85 9.21
C GLY A 25 -5.20 6.06 10.10
N ARG A 26 -4.16 5.26 9.89
CA ARG A 26 -2.91 5.24 10.65
C ARG A 26 -1.68 5.48 9.79
N GLN A 27 -1.74 5.09 8.52
CA GLN A 27 -0.66 5.28 7.55
C GLN A 27 -1.24 5.66 6.19
N VAL A 28 -0.49 6.46 5.44
CA VAL A 28 -0.77 6.79 4.04
C VAL A 28 0.44 6.42 3.21
N SER A 29 0.20 5.81 2.05
CA SER A 29 1.20 5.48 1.05
C SER A 29 0.72 5.95 -0.31
N CYS A 30 1.53 6.74 -1.01
CA CYS A 30 1.15 7.32 -2.29
C CYS A 30 2.08 6.86 -3.40
N ARG A 31 1.52 6.69 -4.60
CA ARG A 31 2.27 6.47 -5.83
C ARG A 31 1.51 7.07 -6.99
N ASP A 32 2.10 8.06 -7.66
CA ASP A 32 1.50 8.75 -8.81
C ASP A 32 0.07 9.23 -8.49
N ASP A 33 -0.93 8.65 -9.15
CA ASP A 33 -2.35 8.94 -9.00
C ASP A 33 -3.06 8.04 -7.96
N LYS A 34 -2.30 7.24 -7.21
CA LYS A 34 -2.83 6.26 -6.25
C LYS A 34 -2.48 6.59 -4.82
N VAL A 35 -3.45 6.35 -3.94
CA VAL A 35 -3.32 6.53 -2.50
C VAL A 35 -3.80 5.26 -1.81
N ALA A 36 -3.02 4.74 -0.87
CA ALA A 36 -3.45 3.71 0.06
C ALA A 36 -3.50 4.33 1.46
N VAL A 37 -4.65 4.25 2.10
CA VAL A 37 -4.85 4.63 3.51
C VAL A 37 -5.03 3.35 4.31
N ALA A 38 -4.12 3.08 5.23
CA ALA A 38 -4.16 1.88 6.06
C ALA A 38 -4.59 2.20 7.48
N GLY A 39 -5.53 1.43 8.00
CA GLY A 39 -6.00 1.45 9.39
C GLY A 39 -5.29 0.39 10.24
N LEU A 40 -6.02 -0.18 11.19
CA LEU A 40 -5.52 -1.30 12.01
C LEU A 40 -5.47 -2.62 11.22
N SER A 41 -6.53 -2.88 10.44
CA SER A 41 -6.79 -4.16 9.74
C SER A 41 -7.44 -3.97 8.36
N ASP A 42 -7.58 -2.72 7.92
CA ASP A 42 -8.34 -2.34 6.75
C ASP A 42 -7.51 -1.36 5.93
N ILE A 43 -7.58 -1.46 4.61
CA ILE A 43 -6.88 -0.57 3.68
C ILE A 43 -7.87 -0.07 2.65
N LEU A 44 -7.96 1.24 2.49
CA LEU A 44 -8.66 1.89 1.39
C LEU A 44 -7.63 2.30 0.34
N THR A 45 -7.73 1.76 -0.86
CA THR A 45 -6.96 2.24 -2.01
C THR A 45 -7.84 3.10 -2.89
N LEU A 46 -7.34 4.26 -3.29
CA LEU A 46 -7.99 5.22 -4.17
C LEU A 46 -7.11 5.44 -5.39
N ARG A 47 -7.74 5.65 -6.54
CA ARG A 47 -7.10 6.22 -7.72
C ARG A 47 -7.77 7.53 -8.06
N MET A 48 -6.99 8.55 -8.42
CA MET A 48 -7.45 9.89 -8.72
C MET A 48 -7.29 10.21 -10.21
N SER A 49 -8.21 10.98 -10.78
CA SER A 49 -8.00 11.59 -12.10
C SER A 49 -7.00 12.75 -12.01
N LYS A 50 -6.58 13.28 -13.17
CA LYS A 50 -5.72 14.48 -13.21
C LYS A 50 -6.44 15.73 -12.69
N GLU A 51 -7.77 15.71 -12.74
CA GLU A 51 -8.66 16.74 -12.24
C GLU A 51 -8.92 16.62 -10.72
N GLY A 52 -8.37 15.58 -10.08
CA GLY A 52 -8.48 15.37 -8.64
C GLY A 52 -9.73 14.60 -8.21
N GLU A 53 -10.46 14.00 -9.14
CA GLU A 53 -11.66 13.20 -8.84
C GLU A 53 -11.28 11.76 -8.48
N ILE A 54 -12.00 11.13 -7.54
CA ILE A 54 -11.83 9.70 -7.25
C ILE A 54 -12.43 8.89 -8.40
N VAL A 55 -11.57 8.20 -9.15
CA VAL A 55 -11.98 7.38 -10.31
C VAL A 55 -12.17 5.92 -9.96
N ASP A 56 -11.51 5.44 -8.91
CA ASP A 56 -11.61 4.06 -8.47
C ASP A 56 -11.32 3.92 -6.98
N ARG A 57 -11.94 2.93 -6.36
CA ARG A 57 -11.80 2.62 -4.93
C ARG A 57 -11.82 1.12 -4.69
N MET A 58 -10.97 0.65 -3.80
CA MET A 58 -11.01 -0.73 -3.32
C MET A 58 -10.71 -0.78 -1.83
N VAL A 59 -11.42 -1.65 -1.11
CA VAL A 59 -11.22 -1.87 0.32
C VAL A 59 -10.68 -3.27 0.53
N ILE A 60 -9.45 -3.39 1.02
CA ILE A 60 -8.85 -4.65 1.43
C ILE A 60 -9.11 -4.81 2.93
N LYS A 61 -9.76 -5.91 3.32
CA LYS A 61 -9.96 -6.27 4.71
C LYS A 61 -9.06 -7.44 5.07
N LEU A 62 -8.19 -7.25 6.05
CA LEU A 62 -7.28 -8.30 6.52
C LEU A 62 -7.88 -9.16 7.63
N ALA A 63 -9.19 -9.03 7.85
CA ALA A 63 -9.90 -9.69 8.93
C ALA A 63 -10.08 -11.18 8.64
N GLU A 64 -9.02 -11.98 8.77
CA GLU A 64 -9.13 -13.42 9.01
C GLU A 64 -7.89 -14.03 9.70
N LEU A 65 -8.17 -14.80 10.77
CA LEU A 65 -7.41 -15.90 11.39
C LEU A 65 -6.14 -15.63 12.22
N THR A 66 -6.26 -14.98 13.39
CA THR A 66 -5.80 -15.68 14.61
C THR A 66 -6.81 -15.49 15.72
N THR A 67 -7.26 -16.60 16.31
CA THR A 67 -8.29 -16.62 17.37
C THR A 67 -7.76 -16.13 18.72
N THR A 68 -6.50 -15.70 18.79
CA THR A 68 -5.82 -15.41 20.07
C THR A 68 -5.02 -14.10 20.10
N HIS A 69 -4.59 -13.52 18.96
CA HIS A 69 -3.81 -12.28 18.93
C HIS A 69 -4.17 -11.35 17.76
N SER A 70 -4.11 -10.03 17.98
CA SER A 70 -4.25 -9.05 16.90
C SER A 70 -3.05 -9.13 15.94
N ASN A 71 -3.31 -9.09 14.64
CA ASN A 71 -2.28 -8.99 13.60
C ASN A 71 -2.39 -7.65 12.86
N PRO A 72 -1.94 -6.54 13.49
CA PRO A 72 -2.12 -5.21 12.92
C PRO A 72 -1.26 -4.99 11.68
N ILE A 73 -1.70 -4.09 10.81
CA ILE A 73 -0.88 -3.57 9.71
C ILE A 73 0.33 -2.83 10.29
N VAL A 74 1.51 -3.19 9.82
CA VAL A 74 2.80 -2.56 10.13
C VAL A 74 3.15 -1.53 9.05
N LYS A 75 3.03 -1.91 7.77
CA LYS A 75 3.40 -1.03 6.65
C LYS A 75 2.68 -1.40 5.36
N VAL A 76 2.39 -0.40 4.54
CA VAL A 76 1.84 -0.53 3.20
C VAL A 76 2.70 0.26 2.22
N ILE A 77 3.22 -0.40 1.18
CA ILE A 77 4.05 0.23 0.14
C ILE A 77 3.66 -0.22 -1.26
N TRP A 78 3.63 0.74 -2.17
CA TRP A 78 3.43 0.48 -3.59
C TRP A 78 4.69 -0.08 -4.22
N ALA A 79 4.55 -1.05 -5.13
CA ALA A 79 5.69 -1.56 -5.86
C ALA A 79 6.28 -0.51 -6.83
N PRO A 80 7.61 -0.34 -6.87
CA PRO A 80 8.28 0.71 -7.64
C PRO A 80 8.11 0.59 -9.17
N ASN A 81 8.03 -0.62 -9.72
CA ASN A 81 7.92 -0.89 -11.17
C ASN A 81 6.60 -1.57 -11.57
N ARG A 82 5.71 -1.88 -10.61
CA ARG A 82 4.41 -2.55 -10.86
C ARG A 82 3.28 -1.72 -10.23
N PRO A 83 2.71 -0.74 -10.94
CA PRO A 83 1.84 0.27 -10.34
C PRO A 83 0.55 -0.27 -9.71
N ALA A 84 0.07 -1.44 -10.12
CA ALA A 84 -1.11 -2.08 -9.53
C ALA A 84 -0.77 -2.94 -8.31
N LEU A 85 0.50 -3.10 -7.97
CA LEU A 85 0.91 -4.01 -6.91
C LEU A 85 1.17 -3.25 -5.61
N LEU A 86 0.58 -3.75 -4.53
CA LEU A 86 0.66 -3.20 -3.19
C LEU A 86 1.18 -4.26 -2.21
N ALA A 87 2.31 -4.00 -1.56
CA ALA A 87 2.77 -4.81 -0.44
C ALA A 87 2.10 -4.35 0.85
N VAL A 88 1.59 -5.31 1.60
CA VAL A 88 0.93 -5.11 2.89
C VAL A 88 1.62 -5.99 3.91
N ALA A 89 2.43 -5.36 4.76
CA ALA A 89 3.01 -5.97 5.94
C ALA A 89 2.04 -5.85 7.12
N THR A 90 1.71 -7.00 7.69
CA THR A 90 1.15 -7.13 9.03
C THR A 90 2.24 -7.58 9.99
N MET A 91 1.97 -7.57 11.29
CA MET A 91 2.91 -8.06 12.30
C MET A 91 3.40 -9.49 12.04
N GLN A 92 2.58 -10.37 11.46
CA GLN A 92 2.90 -11.80 11.32
C GLN A 92 3.29 -12.22 9.89
N LEU A 93 2.87 -11.46 8.88
CA LEU A 93 3.07 -11.84 7.49
C LEU A 93 3.10 -10.62 6.57
N VAL A 94 3.61 -10.81 5.36
CA VAL A 94 3.57 -9.84 4.27
C VAL A 94 2.79 -10.45 3.11
N ARG A 95 1.82 -9.71 2.56
CA ARG A 95 1.08 -10.07 1.34
C ARG A 95 1.32 -9.06 0.24
N MET A 96 1.36 -9.54 -0.99
CA MET A 96 1.37 -8.70 -2.20
C MET A 96 -0.01 -8.79 -2.84
N TYR A 97 -0.69 -7.66 -3.00
CA TYR A 97 -1.99 -7.56 -3.66
C TYR A 97 -1.82 -6.96 -5.04
N ASP A 98 -2.38 -7.62 -6.06
CA ASP A 98 -2.57 -7.00 -7.37
C ASP A 98 -3.96 -6.38 -7.40
N LEU A 99 -4.03 -5.05 -7.38
CA LEU A 99 -5.29 -4.30 -7.31
C LEU A 99 -6.08 -4.34 -8.63
N MET A 100 -5.59 -5.01 -9.67
CA MET A 100 -6.39 -5.37 -10.85
C MET A 100 -7.26 -6.60 -10.61
N LEU A 101 -7.01 -7.36 -9.54
CA LEU A 101 -7.81 -8.50 -9.09
C LEU A 101 -8.79 -8.08 -7.99
N ASP A 102 -9.62 -9.02 -7.50
CA ASP A 102 -10.50 -8.75 -6.37
C ASP A 102 -9.71 -8.52 -5.07
N ALA A 103 -10.28 -7.70 -4.17
CA ALA A 103 -9.65 -7.25 -2.93
C ALA A 103 -9.20 -8.37 -1.96
N ASP A 104 -9.77 -9.56 -2.09
CA ASP A 104 -9.47 -10.72 -1.25
C ASP A 104 -8.30 -11.56 -1.81
N ASN A 105 -7.86 -11.29 -3.04
CA ASN A 105 -6.82 -12.06 -3.72
C ASN A 105 -5.44 -11.40 -3.56
N PHE A 106 -4.58 -12.06 -2.79
CA PHE A 106 -3.14 -11.79 -2.83
C PHE A 106 -2.47 -12.69 -3.86
N VAL A 107 -1.42 -12.18 -4.50
CA VAL A 107 -0.61 -12.94 -5.48
C VAL A 107 0.56 -13.65 -4.82
N GLU A 108 1.03 -13.14 -3.67
CA GLU A 108 2.11 -13.73 -2.88
C GLU A 108 1.89 -13.49 -1.39
N GLU A 109 2.32 -14.45 -0.56
CA GLU A 109 2.31 -14.36 0.91
C GLU A 109 3.65 -14.87 1.45
N LEU A 110 4.22 -14.13 2.40
CA LEU A 110 5.44 -14.45 3.11
C LEU A 110 5.19 -14.47 4.61
N VAL A 111 5.53 -15.58 5.26
CA VAL A 111 5.57 -15.72 6.71
C VAL A 111 7.02 -15.89 7.13
N LEU A 112 7.44 -15.11 8.14
CA LEU A 112 8.82 -15.16 8.61
C LEU A 112 9.08 -16.45 9.40
N PRO A 113 10.23 -17.12 9.20
CA PRO A 113 10.62 -18.27 10.02
C PRO A 113 10.78 -17.95 11.51
N VAL A 114 11.32 -16.76 11.82
CA VAL A 114 11.58 -16.30 13.19
C VAL A 114 11.36 -14.80 13.31
N GLY A 115 10.62 -14.40 14.35
CA GLY A 115 10.29 -13.01 14.65
C GLY A 115 9.04 -12.52 13.92
N ASN A 116 8.57 -11.35 14.33
CA ASN A 116 7.48 -10.63 13.67
C ASN A 116 8.06 -9.64 12.66
N VAL A 117 7.25 -9.22 11.70
CA VAL A 117 7.60 -8.15 10.76
C VAL A 117 7.71 -6.83 11.52
N GLU A 118 8.86 -6.17 11.39
CA GLU A 118 9.13 -4.84 11.95
C GLU A 118 9.06 -3.77 10.85
N ASP A 119 9.63 -4.05 9.68
CA ASP A 119 9.60 -3.16 8.51
C ASP A 119 9.75 -3.97 7.22
N ILE A 120 9.32 -3.40 6.09
CA ILE A 120 9.50 -3.95 4.75
C ILE A 120 9.98 -2.90 3.76
N GLU A 121 10.71 -3.32 2.73
CA GLU A 121 11.07 -2.47 1.60
C GLU A 121 11.00 -3.25 0.28
N LEU A 122 10.57 -2.60 -0.80
CA LEU A 122 10.59 -3.18 -2.14
C LEU A 122 11.73 -2.57 -2.95
N ILE A 123 12.66 -3.42 -3.37
CA ILE A 123 13.82 -3.04 -4.16
C ILE A 123 13.60 -3.54 -5.59
N HIS A 124 13.62 -2.62 -6.56
CA HIS A 124 13.62 -2.95 -7.98
C HIS A 124 15.00 -2.80 -8.57
N SER A 125 15.44 -3.81 -9.32
CA SER A 125 16.65 -3.79 -10.11
C SER A 125 16.31 -3.50 -11.56
N SER A 126 16.67 -2.31 -12.04
CA SER A 126 16.45 -1.91 -13.43
C SER A 126 17.25 -2.71 -14.45
N ALA A 127 18.32 -3.39 -14.03
CA ALA A 127 19.20 -4.16 -14.91
C ALA A 127 18.56 -5.47 -15.40
N ASN A 128 17.71 -6.09 -14.59
CA ASN A 128 17.09 -7.39 -14.86
C ASN A 128 15.57 -7.41 -14.63
N ASP A 129 14.97 -6.25 -14.35
CA ASP A 129 13.56 -6.06 -13.98
C ASP A 129 13.08 -6.92 -12.81
N GLU A 130 14.01 -7.35 -11.95
CA GLU A 130 13.69 -8.12 -10.76
C GLU A 130 13.25 -7.20 -9.63
N MET A 131 12.31 -7.68 -8.83
CA MET A 131 11.85 -7.01 -7.62
C MET A 131 12.06 -7.94 -6.43
N TRP A 132 12.57 -7.36 -5.35
CA TRP A 132 12.88 -8.06 -4.11
C TRP A 132 12.15 -7.38 -2.96
N LEU A 133 11.49 -8.19 -2.13
CA LEU A 133 10.92 -7.78 -0.85
C LEU A 133 11.96 -8.03 0.23
N MET A 134 12.43 -6.97 0.87
CA MET A 134 13.22 -7.02 2.09
C MET A 134 12.29 -6.95 3.29
N VAL A 135 12.54 -7.79 4.31
CA VAL A 135 11.78 -7.76 5.57
C VAL A 135 12.73 -7.75 6.76
N LEU A 136 12.66 -6.70 7.57
CA LEU A 136 13.32 -6.64 8.87
C LEU A 136 12.41 -7.29 9.91
N SER A 137 12.95 -8.22 10.70
CA SER A 137 12.20 -8.86 11.79
C SER A 137 12.55 -8.29 13.16
N THR A 138 11.63 -8.46 14.12
CA THR A 138 11.86 -8.15 15.54
C THR A 138 12.97 -8.98 16.17
N SER A 139 13.34 -10.11 15.56
CA SER A 139 14.48 -10.95 15.99
C SER A 139 15.82 -10.47 15.42
N GLY A 140 15.85 -9.35 14.69
CA GLY A 140 17.05 -8.76 14.11
C GLY A 140 17.52 -9.44 12.82
N HIS A 141 16.67 -10.23 12.17
CA HIS A 141 17.00 -10.87 10.88
C HIS A 141 16.50 -10.01 9.74
N LEU A 142 17.26 -9.98 8.64
CA LEU A 142 16.82 -9.44 7.35
C LEU A 142 16.52 -10.61 6.43
N TYR A 143 15.26 -10.72 6.01
CA TYR A 143 14.82 -11.72 5.04
C TYR A 143 14.70 -11.08 3.66
N GLU A 144 15.06 -11.84 2.64
CA GLU A 144 14.85 -11.47 1.25
C GLU A 144 13.91 -12.45 0.57
N HIS A 145 12.99 -11.92 -0.23
CA HIS A 145 12.09 -12.70 -1.06
C HIS A 145 12.04 -12.11 -2.46
N LYS A 146 12.36 -12.91 -3.47
CA LYS A 146 12.24 -12.50 -4.86
C LYS A 146 10.76 -12.53 -5.25
N ALA A 147 10.19 -11.37 -5.54
CA ALA A 147 8.79 -11.30 -5.98
C ALA A 147 8.66 -11.94 -7.37
N MET A 148 7.77 -12.93 -7.46
CA MET A 148 7.51 -13.76 -8.63
C MET A 148 6.34 -13.25 -9.49
N VAL A 149 5.81 -12.04 -9.23
CA VAL A 149 4.70 -11.47 -9.99
C VAL A 149 5.05 -11.36 -11.49
N HIS A 150 4.43 -12.23 -12.30
CA HIS A 150 4.66 -12.28 -13.74
C HIS A 150 4.04 -11.06 -14.43
N ILE A 151 4.72 -10.54 -15.45
CA ILE A 151 4.18 -9.55 -16.37
C ILE A 151 3.10 -10.26 -17.18
N THR A 152 1.83 -9.89 -17.01
CA THR A 152 0.78 -10.31 -17.94
C THR A 152 0.39 -9.12 -18.79
#